data_AF-X1G0N7-F1
#
_entry.id   AF-X1G0N7-F1
#
_cell.length_a   1.000
_cell.length_b   1.000
_cell.length_c   1.000
_cell.angle_alpha   90.00
_cell.angle_beta   90.00
_cell.angle_gamma   90.00
#
_symmetry.space_group_name_H-M   'P 1'
#
loop_
_entity.id
_entity.type
_entity.pdbx_description
1 polymer ?
#
loop_
_entity_poly.entity_id
_entity_poly.type
_entity_poly.pdbx_seq_one_letter_code
_entity_poly.pdbx_strand_id
1 'polypeptide(L)'
;MYLAELHGKLPSRIERMEDILTSNVFSLFKYSTREIFLQGYLNKLGFNISNQEANEAEFIFWPRFGDNTEPDLVLIVGDYYLLIEAKYFSDFAEDQIQREIRGGEIEAKNYGKDFKLIAITADYYYKEDKFRVLIPLDFIPHFKWTNWQQVSAFLYSVLENRKNIKKQERDFALDLY
;
A
#
# COMPACT_ATOMS: atom_id res chain seq x y z
N MET A 1 12.79 3.18 -6.57
CA MET A 1 14.20 2.69 -6.55
C MET A 1 15.07 3.41 -5.52
N TYR A 2 15.36 4.71 -5.67
CA TYR A 2 16.26 5.42 -4.74
C TYR A 2 15.82 5.39 -3.27
N LEU A 3 14.51 5.43 -2.98
CA LEU A 3 14.03 5.32 -1.61
C LEU A 3 14.44 3.98 -0.96
N ALA A 4 14.29 2.86 -1.66
CA ALA A 4 14.67 1.54 -1.13
C ALA A 4 16.18 1.43 -0.91
N GLU A 5 16.98 1.99 -1.83
CA GLU A 5 18.44 2.05 -1.69
C GLU A 5 18.89 2.94 -0.52
N LEU A 6 18.29 4.13 -0.37
CA LEU A 6 18.60 5.08 0.70
C LEU A 6 18.28 4.52 2.10
N HIS A 7 17.31 3.63 2.21
CA HIS A 7 16.93 2.98 3.46
C HIS A 7 17.71 1.69 3.75
N GLY A 8 18.67 1.29 2.89
CA GLY A 8 19.56 0.16 3.14
C GLY A 8 18.89 -1.22 3.12
N LYS A 9 17.71 -1.33 2.51
CA LYS A 9 16.84 -2.53 2.48
C LYS A 9 17.32 -3.69 1.60
N LEU A 10 18.61 -3.76 1.21
CA LEU A 10 19.04 -4.66 0.14
C LEU A 10 19.93 -5.84 0.58
N PRO A 11 19.38 -6.91 1.20
CA PRO A 11 20.10 -8.17 1.44
C PRO A 11 19.82 -9.26 0.38
N SER A 12 18.67 -9.29 -0.31
CA SER A 12 18.34 -10.28 -1.35
C SER A 12 17.70 -9.69 -2.62
N ARG A 13 17.80 -10.41 -3.77
CA ARG A 13 17.26 -9.93 -5.06
C ARG A 13 15.72 -9.85 -5.09
N ILE A 14 15.04 -10.69 -4.32
CA ILE A 14 13.57 -10.80 -4.32
C ILE A 14 12.94 -9.66 -3.51
N GLU A 15 13.38 -9.46 -2.26
CA GLU A 15 12.93 -8.35 -1.42
C GLU A 15 13.17 -7.00 -2.11
N ARG A 16 14.33 -6.86 -2.78
CA ARG A 16 14.63 -5.70 -3.61
C ARG A 16 13.56 -5.39 -4.65
N MET A 17 12.97 -6.40 -5.29
CA MET A 17 11.95 -6.17 -6.32
C MET A 17 10.62 -5.71 -5.71
N GLU A 18 10.25 -6.26 -4.55
CA GLU A 18 9.06 -5.84 -3.79
C GLU A 18 9.22 -4.39 -3.32
N ASP A 19 10.35 -4.05 -2.71
CA ASP A 19 10.67 -2.68 -2.28
C ASP A 19 10.73 -1.68 -3.43
N ILE A 20 11.32 -2.06 -4.56
CA ILE A 20 11.35 -1.19 -5.75
C ILE A 20 9.93 -0.94 -6.26
N LEU A 21 9.10 -1.98 -6.35
CA LEU A 21 7.74 -1.84 -6.84
C LEU A 21 6.88 -0.97 -5.91
N THR A 22 6.92 -1.24 -4.60
CA THR A 22 6.26 -0.41 -3.58
C THR A 22 6.75 1.03 -3.67
N SER A 23 8.06 1.25 -3.66
CA SER A 23 8.61 2.60 -3.71
C SER A 23 8.21 3.35 -4.98
N ASN A 24 8.19 2.70 -6.15
CA ASN A 24 7.81 3.35 -7.39
C ASN A 24 6.32 3.72 -7.43
N VAL A 25 5.43 2.77 -7.12
CA VAL A 25 3.97 3.00 -7.13
C VAL A 25 3.57 4.04 -6.10
N PHE A 26 4.03 3.92 -4.86
CA PHE A 26 3.64 4.86 -3.82
C PHE A 26 4.38 6.19 -3.92
N SER A 27 5.52 6.27 -4.62
CA SER A 27 6.10 7.56 -5.02
C SER A 27 5.24 8.28 -6.05
N LEU A 28 4.68 7.56 -7.04
CA LEU A 28 3.70 8.16 -7.95
C LEU A 28 2.53 8.75 -7.15
N PHE A 29 2.00 8.00 -6.18
CA PHE A 29 0.89 8.46 -5.35
C PHE A 29 1.26 9.63 -4.44
N LYS A 30 2.50 9.67 -3.93
CA LYS A 30 2.99 10.73 -3.02
C LYS A 30 3.29 12.04 -3.74
N TYR A 31 3.86 11.98 -4.95
CA TYR A 31 4.44 13.14 -5.63
C TYR A 31 3.63 13.63 -6.86
N SER A 32 2.62 12.87 -7.29
CA SER A 32 1.67 13.33 -8.31
C SER A 32 0.46 13.99 -7.68
N THR A 33 -0.47 14.48 -8.51
CA THR A 33 -1.78 15.03 -8.09
C THR A 33 -2.55 13.99 -7.25
N ARG A 34 -2.54 14.15 -5.92
CA ARG A 34 -2.98 13.13 -4.95
C ARG A 34 -4.48 12.87 -5.02
N GLU A 35 -5.26 13.87 -5.41
CA GLU A 35 -6.70 13.74 -5.66
C GLU A 35 -7.01 12.82 -6.84
N ILE A 36 -6.07 12.66 -7.78
CA ILE A 36 -6.23 11.74 -8.90
C ILE A 36 -5.75 10.34 -8.50
N PHE A 37 -4.51 10.24 -8.03
CA PHE A 37 -3.85 8.94 -7.85
C PHE A 37 -4.11 8.32 -6.48
N LEU A 38 -3.74 9.01 -5.39
CA LEU A 38 -3.89 8.48 -4.04
C LEU A 38 -5.36 8.31 -3.66
N GLN A 39 -6.13 9.40 -3.75
CA GLN A 39 -7.55 9.39 -3.43
C GLN A 39 -8.31 8.39 -4.31
N GLY A 40 -8.06 8.41 -5.62
CA GLY A 40 -8.71 7.51 -6.55
C GLY A 40 -8.46 6.04 -6.22
N TYR A 41 -7.23 5.69 -5.85
CA TYR A 41 -6.86 4.32 -5.48
C TYR A 41 -7.49 3.89 -4.15
N LEU A 42 -7.38 4.72 -3.11
CA LEU A 42 -7.96 4.42 -1.79
C LEU A 42 -9.50 4.30 -1.87
N ASN A 43 -10.16 5.16 -2.64
CA ASN A 43 -11.59 5.09 -2.86
C ASN A 43 -12.00 3.81 -3.58
N LYS A 44 -11.18 3.32 -4.52
CA LYS A 44 -11.40 2.01 -5.17
C LYS A 44 -11.27 0.84 -4.19
N LEU A 45 -10.44 0.95 -3.15
CA LEU A 45 -10.33 -0.03 -2.07
C LEU A 45 -11.46 0.10 -1.02
N GLY A 46 -12.35 1.08 -1.18
CA GLY A 46 -13.51 1.31 -0.32
C GLY A 46 -13.24 2.21 0.89
N PHE A 47 -12.16 2.98 0.88
CA PHE A 47 -11.96 4.08 1.84
C PHE A 47 -12.67 5.33 1.33
N ASN A 48 -13.32 6.10 2.20
CA ASN A 48 -13.95 7.35 1.76
C ASN A 48 -13.01 8.52 2.08
N ILE A 49 -12.10 8.84 1.15
CA ILE A 49 -11.08 9.87 1.33
C ILE A 49 -11.46 11.12 0.52
N SER A 50 -11.46 12.27 1.18
CA SER A 50 -11.64 13.58 0.56
C SER A 50 -10.36 14.08 -0.11
N ASN A 51 -10.48 15.12 -0.95
CA ASN A 51 -9.33 15.74 -1.61
C ASN A 51 -8.34 16.32 -0.59
N GLN A 52 -8.87 16.93 0.47
CA GLN A 52 -8.06 17.52 1.54
C GLN A 52 -7.26 16.45 2.26
N GLU A 53 -7.90 15.37 2.70
CA GLU A 53 -7.23 14.26 3.39
C GLU A 53 -6.16 13.60 2.52
N ALA A 54 -6.43 13.43 1.22
CA ALA A 54 -5.42 12.91 0.29
C ALA A 54 -4.20 13.83 0.18
N ASN A 55 -4.39 15.15 0.18
CA ASN A 55 -3.30 16.11 0.14
C ASN A 55 -2.49 16.16 1.44
N GLU A 56 -3.14 16.00 2.58
CA GLU A 56 -2.52 15.99 3.91
C GLU A 56 -1.89 14.64 4.26
N ALA A 57 -2.11 13.60 3.46
CA ALA A 57 -1.64 12.26 3.73
C ALA A 57 -0.12 12.16 3.95
N GLU A 58 0.27 11.39 4.95
CA GLU A 58 1.67 11.13 5.29
C GLU A 58 2.10 9.75 4.81
N PHE A 59 3.27 9.69 4.16
CA PHE A 59 3.86 8.45 3.64
C PHE A 59 5.16 8.17 4.38
N ILE A 60 5.15 7.13 5.18
CA ILE A 60 6.27 6.68 6.00
C ILE A 60 6.74 5.34 5.44
N PHE A 61 7.78 5.36 4.62
CA PHE A 61 8.34 4.14 4.02
C PHE A 61 9.25 3.43 5.02
N TRP A 62 9.06 2.11 5.15
CA TRP A 62 9.85 1.24 6.03
C TRP A 62 10.04 1.80 7.46
N PRO A 63 8.96 2.16 8.18
CA PRO A 63 9.08 2.52 9.57
C PRO A 63 9.56 1.31 10.37
N ARG A 64 10.36 1.52 11.40
CA ARG A 64 10.72 0.47 12.35
C ARG A 64 9.85 0.58 13.58
N PHE A 65 9.10 -0.48 13.87
CA PHE A 65 8.30 -0.57 15.09
C PHE A 65 9.13 -1.11 16.26
N GLY A 66 8.61 -0.95 17.49
CA GLY A 66 9.31 -1.35 18.71
C GLY A 66 9.58 -2.86 18.82
N ASP A 67 8.88 -3.69 18.06
CA ASP A 67 9.07 -5.14 17.96
C ASP A 67 10.03 -5.55 16.81
N ASN A 68 10.73 -4.58 16.22
CA ASN A 68 11.59 -4.70 15.04
C ASN A 68 10.87 -5.13 13.75
N THR A 69 9.53 -5.07 13.71
CA THR A 69 8.83 -5.18 12.42
C THR A 69 9.07 -3.92 11.59
N GLU A 70 9.15 -4.12 10.27
CA GLU A 70 9.46 -3.05 9.31
C GLU A 70 8.56 -3.20 8.09
N PRO A 71 7.28 -2.77 8.19
CA PRO A 71 6.33 -2.85 7.08
C PRO A 71 6.79 -2.03 5.89
N ASP A 72 6.33 -2.34 4.69
CA ASP A 72 6.82 -1.63 3.49
C ASP A 72 6.45 -0.14 3.47
N LEU A 73 5.22 0.18 3.91
CA LEU A 73 4.74 1.55 3.97
C LEU A 73 3.64 1.71 5.02
N VAL A 74 3.70 2.79 5.77
CA VAL A 74 2.57 3.31 6.54
C VAL A 74 2.05 4.58 5.86
N LEU A 75 0.74 4.62 5.66
CA LEU A 75 0.01 5.74 5.11
C LEU A 75 -1.01 6.24 6.14
N ILE A 76 -0.80 7.45 6.64
CA ILE A 76 -1.74 8.12 7.55
C ILE A 76 -2.58 9.09 6.72
N VAL A 77 -3.89 8.88 6.66
CA VAL A 77 -4.79 9.63 5.77
C VAL A 77 -6.21 9.70 6.36
N GLY A 78 -6.73 10.92 6.53
CA GLY A 78 -8.02 11.12 7.19
C GLY A 78 -8.05 10.45 8.57
N ASP A 79 -9.06 9.64 8.82
CA ASP A 79 -9.18 8.86 10.07
C ASP A 79 -8.37 7.55 10.07
N TYR A 80 -7.67 7.22 8.99
CA TYR A 80 -7.06 5.91 8.83
C TYR A 80 -5.55 5.88 9.10
N TYR A 81 -5.13 4.77 9.69
CA TYR A 81 -3.74 4.30 9.71
C TYR A 81 -3.65 3.04 8.84
N LEU A 82 -3.08 3.19 7.65
CA LEU A 82 -3.02 2.13 6.64
C LEU A 82 -1.60 1.56 6.63
N LEU A 83 -1.43 0.33 7.11
CA LEU A 83 -0.19 -0.42 6.96
C LEU A 83 -0.26 -1.19 5.65
N ILE A 84 0.75 -1.04 4.80
CA ILE A 84 0.82 -1.66 3.49
C ILE A 84 1.97 -2.66 3.49
N GLU A 85 1.65 -3.89 3.11
CA GLU A 85 2.62 -4.97 2.93
C GLU A 85 2.48 -5.51 1.50
N ALA A 86 3.58 -5.46 0.76
CA ALA A 86 3.68 -5.86 -0.62
C ALA A 86 4.38 -7.21 -0.74
N LYS A 87 3.81 -8.07 -1.59
CA LYS A 87 4.36 -9.37 -1.96
C LYS A 87 4.26 -9.52 -3.46
N TYR A 88 5.36 -9.91 -4.10
CA TYR A 88 5.41 -10.12 -5.55
C TYR A 88 5.92 -11.51 -5.90
N PHE A 89 7.02 -11.96 -5.28
CA PHE A 89 7.56 -13.31 -5.48
C PHE A 89 7.55 -14.15 -4.20
N SER A 90 7.20 -13.56 -3.06
CA SER A 90 7.07 -14.25 -1.78
C SER A 90 5.61 -14.36 -1.35
N ASP A 91 5.32 -15.29 -0.45
CA ASP A 91 4.04 -15.40 0.25
C ASP A 91 4.22 -14.95 1.72
N PHE A 92 3.11 -14.62 2.38
CA PHE A 92 3.10 -14.31 3.81
C PHE A 92 3.44 -15.55 4.64
N ALA A 93 4.25 -15.37 5.68
CA ALA A 93 4.42 -16.42 6.70
C ALA A 93 3.13 -16.59 7.52
N GLU A 94 2.94 -17.78 8.12
CA GLU A 94 1.68 -18.21 8.77
C GLU A 94 1.17 -17.23 9.85
N ASP A 95 2.08 -16.61 10.61
CA ASP A 95 1.76 -15.68 11.71
C ASP A 95 2.03 -14.21 11.36
N GLN A 96 2.60 -13.93 10.19
CA GLN A 96 3.06 -12.58 9.81
C GLN A 96 1.92 -11.56 9.83
N ILE A 97 0.80 -11.89 9.17
CA ILE A 97 -0.37 -11.00 9.06
C ILE A 97 -0.92 -10.65 10.44
N GLN A 98 -1.02 -11.64 11.33
CA GLN A 98 -1.59 -11.46 12.66
C GLN A 98 -0.68 -10.57 13.52
N ARG A 99 0.64 -10.74 13.40
CA ARG A 99 1.62 -9.89 14.08
C ARG A 99 1.57 -8.45 13.56
N GLU A 100 1.53 -8.26 12.25
CA GLU A 100 1.44 -6.94 11.61
C GLU A 100 0.15 -6.20 12.02
N ILE A 101 -0.99 -6.89 12.08
CA ILE A 101 -2.23 -6.27 12.54
C ILE A 101 -2.10 -5.83 14.00
N ARG A 102 -1.62 -6.69 14.89
CA ARG A 102 -1.47 -6.34 16.32
C ARG A 102 -0.53 -5.16 16.52
N GLY A 103 0.63 -5.17 15.87
CA GLY A 103 1.59 -4.07 15.95
C GLY A 103 1.02 -2.77 15.39
N GLY A 104 0.42 -2.84 14.21
CA GLY A 104 -0.21 -1.70 13.56
C GLY A 104 -1.40 -1.12 14.34
N GLU A 105 -2.21 -1.94 15.02
CA GLU A 105 -3.29 -1.46 15.89
C GLU A 105 -2.76 -0.68 17.10
N ILE A 106 -1.64 -1.11 17.69
CA ILE A 106 -1.00 -0.40 18.80
C ILE A 106 -0.52 0.97 18.32
N GLU A 107 0.17 1.01 17.16
CA GLU A 107 0.62 2.26 16.56
C GLU A 107 -0.56 3.17 16.21
N ALA A 108 -1.58 2.67 15.52
CA ALA A 108 -2.76 3.44 15.13
C ALA A 108 -3.48 4.08 16.33
N LYS A 109 -3.55 3.37 17.48
CA LYS A 109 -4.10 3.92 18.73
C LYS A 109 -3.30 5.13 19.23
N ASN A 110 -1.97 5.11 19.10
CA ASN A 110 -1.11 6.24 19.47
C ASN A 110 -1.40 7.49 18.61
N TYR A 111 -1.83 7.29 17.36
CA TYR A 111 -2.24 8.36 16.45
C TYR A 111 -3.73 8.72 16.54
N GLY A 112 -4.54 7.96 17.30
CA GLY A 112 -5.99 8.12 17.35
C GLY A 112 -6.68 7.83 16.01
N LYS A 113 -6.22 6.80 15.29
CA LYS A 113 -6.68 6.43 13.93
C LYS A 113 -7.25 5.01 13.88
N ASP A 114 -8.11 4.78 12.88
CA ASP A 114 -8.64 3.47 12.53
C ASP A 114 -7.62 2.68 11.72
N PHE A 115 -7.18 1.56 12.29
CA PHE A 115 -6.19 0.69 11.66
C PHE A 115 -6.77 -0.16 10.53
N LYS A 116 -6.04 -0.24 9.40
CA LYS A 116 -6.18 -1.33 8.41
C LYS A 116 -4.81 -1.80 7.90
N LEU A 117 -4.65 -3.12 7.79
CA LEU A 117 -3.62 -3.77 6.99
C LEU A 117 -4.11 -3.93 5.54
N ILE A 118 -3.32 -3.51 4.57
CA ILE A 118 -3.55 -3.69 3.14
C ILE A 118 -2.44 -4.57 2.57
N ALA A 119 -2.78 -5.82 2.23
CA ALA A 119 -1.88 -6.70 1.51
C ALA A 119 -2.00 -6.47 -0.01
N ILE A 120 -0.86 -6.27 -0.69
CA ILE A 120 -0.79 -6.18 -2.15
C ILE A 120 0.02 -7.36 -2.67
N THR A 121 -0.62 -8.30 -3.36
CA THR A 121 0.05 -9.52 -3.86
C THR A 121 0.14 -9.57 -5.39
N ALA A 122 0.97 -10.46 -5.93
CA ALA A 122 0.93 -10.81 -7.36
C ALA A 122 -0.20 -11.79 -7.74
N ASP A 123 -0.95 -12.28 -6.75
CA ASP A 123 -2.03 -13.24 -6.96
C ASP A 123 -3.18 -12.70 -7.81
N TYR A 124 -3.71 -13.57 -8.66
CA TYR A 124 -4.89 -13.29 -9.48
C TYR A 124 -6.17 -13.23 -8.63
N TYR A 125 -7.23 -12.67 -9.23
CA TYR A 125 -8.50 -12.34 -8.58
C TYR A 125 -9.13 -13.45 -7.71
N TYR A 126 -8.99 -14.74 -8.07
CA TYR A 126 -9.65 -15.83 -7.34
C TYR A 126 -8.92 -16.31 -6.07
N LYS A 127 -7.87 -15.63 -5.62
CA LYS A 127 -7.09 -16.05 -4.44
C LYS A 127 -7.40 -15.31 -3.15
N GLU A 128 -8.40 -14.43 -3.12
CA GLU A 128 -8.83 -13.78 -1.86
C GLU A 128 -9.20 -14.82 -0.78
N ASP A 129 -9.76 -15.97 -1.19
CA ASP A 129 -10.10 -17.07 -0.29
C ASP A 129 -8.89 -17.62 0.49
N LYS A 130 -7.65 -17.43 0.01
CA LYS A 130 -6.44 -17.87 0.74
C LYS A 130 -6.34 -17.16 2.09
N PHE A 131 -6.75 -15.89 2.16
CA PHE A 131 -6.72 -15.12 3.40
C PHE A 131 -7.85 -15.50 4.35
N ARG A 132 -8.96 -16.06 3.87
CA ARG A 132 -10.05 -16.53 4.74
C ARG A 132 -9.63 -17.68 5.64
N VAL A 133 -8.64 -18.48 5.21
CA VAL A 133 -8.08 -19.58 6.00
C VAL A 133 -6.94 -19.09 6.91
N LEU A 134 -6.16 -18.11 6.45
CA LEU A 134 -4.98 -17.59 7.17
C LEU A 134 -5.31 -16.55 8.24
N ILE A 135 -6.42 -15.81 8.07
CA ILE A 135 -6.79 -14.69 8.93
C ILE A 135 -7.94 -15.13 9.86
N PRO A 136 -7.70 -15.18 11.18
CA PRO A 136 -8.78 -15.45 12.12
C PRO A 136 -9.89 -14.41 12.01
N LEU A 137 -11.14 -14.81 12.27
CA LEU A 137 -12.32 -13.98 12.05
C LEU A 137 -12.24 -12.58 12.69
N ASP A 138 -11.64 -12.47 13.87
CA ASP A 138 -11.49 -11.21 14.60
C ASP A 138 -10.57 -10.20 13.89
N PHE A 139 -9.68 -10.67 13.02
CA PHE A 139 -8.76 -9.83 12.26
C PHE A 139 -9.31 -9.38 10.90
N ILE A 140 -10.36 -10.03 10.40
CA ILE A 140 -10.97 -9.72 9.09
C ILE A 140 -11.39 -8.24 8.97
N PRO A 141 -12.02 -7.61 9.97
CA PRO A 141 -12.39 -6.20 9.87
C PRO A 141 -11.20 -5.26 9.68
N HIS A 142 -10.01 -5.68 10.10
CA HIS A 142 -8.77 -4.91 10.06
C HIS A 142 -7.94 -5.18 8.80
N PHE A 143 -8.39 -6.07 7.92
CA PHE A 143 -7.64 -6.50 6.76
C PHE A 143 -8.34 -6.14 5.45
N LYS A 144 -7.54 -5.71 4.47
CA LYS A 144 -7.93 -5.60 3.06
C LYS A 144 -6.87 -6.23 2.18
N TRP A 145 -7.34 -6.78 1.06
CA TRP A 145 -6.48 -7.34 0.04
C TRP A 145 -6.72 -6.66 -1.30
N THR A 146 -5.64 -6.52 -2.06
CA THR A 146 -5.62 -6.09 -3.47
C THR A 146 -4.44 -6.76 -4.15
N ASN A 147 -4.30 -6.58 -5.46
CA ASN A 147 -3.17 -7.12 -6.21
C ASN A 147 -2.58 -6.10 -7.19
N TRP A 148 -1.39 -6.41 -7.69
CA TRP A 148 -0.67 -5.55 -8.62
C TRP A 148 -1.42 -5.34 -9.94
N GLN A 149 -2.23 -6.31 -10.36
CA GLN A 149 -3.09 -6.19 -11.53
C GLN A 149 -4.20 -5.15 -11.32
N GLN A 150 -4.76 -5.05 -10.12
CA GLN A 150 -5.74 -4.02 -9.75
C GLN A 150 -5.11 -2.63 -9.66
N VAL A 151 -3.85 -2.53 -9.19
CA VAL A 151 -3.06 -1.29 -9.25
C VAL A 151 -2.85 -0.85 -10.70
N SER A 152 -2.35 -1.73 -11.57
CA SER A 152 -2.16 -1.44 -13.01
C SER A 152 -3.47 -1.07 -13.68
N ALA A 153 -4.55 -1.83 -13.45
CA ALA A 153 -5.88 -1.51 -13.99
C ALA A 153 -6.43 -0.15 -13.50
N PHE A 154 -6.12 0.25 -12.27
CA PHE A 154 -6.44 1.59 -11.78
C PHE A 154 -5.67 2.67 -12.55
N LEU A 155 -4.35 2.52 -12.69
CA LEU A 155 -3.51 3.45 -13.44
C LEU A 155 -3.97 3.59 -14.89
N TYR A 156 -4.23 2.47 -15.57
CA TYR A 156 -4.77 2.45 -16.92
C TYR A 156 -6.09 3.24 -17.02
N SER A 157 -7.04 2.97 -16.12
CA SER A 157 -8.32 3.69 -16.06
C SER A 157 -8.14 5.20 -15.86
N VAL A 158 -7.18 5.62 -15.04
CA VAL A 158 -6.86 7.04 -14.83
C VAL A 158 -6.35 7.67 -16.13
N LEU A 159 -5.42 7.01 -16.82
CA LEU A 159 -4.76 7.53 -18.02
C LEU A 159 -5.68 7.61 -19.25
N GLU A 160 -6.66 6.70 -19.35
CA GLU A 160 -7.67 6.70 -20.41
C GLU A 160 -8.76 7.75 -20.17
N ASN A 161 -9.23 7.90 -18.93
CA ASN A 161 -10.43 8.69 -18.65
C ASN A 161 -10.16 10.14 -18.23
N ARG A 162 -8.95 10.47 -17.75
CA ARG A 162 -8.63 11.82 -17.25
C ARG A 162 -7.81 12.60 -18.27
N LYS A 163 -8.39 13.67 -18.80
CA LYS A 163 -7.75 14.55 -19.80
C LYS A 163 -6.74 15.55 -19.24
N ASN A 164 -6.74 15.80 -17.92
CA ASN A 164 -5.96 16.86 -17.28
C ASN A 164 -4.83 16.33 -16.37
N ILE A 165 -4.23 15.19 -16.71
CA ILE A 165 -3.02 14.70 -16.03
C ILE A 165 -1.81 15.44 -16.59
N LYS A 166 -0.90 15.92 -15.73
CA LYS A 166 0.33 16.57 -16.21
C LYS A 166 1.16 15.56 -16.99
N LYS A 167 1.86 16.01 -18.03
CA LYS A 167 2.67 15.12 -18.88
C LYS A 167 3.62 14.24 -18.06
N GLN A 168 4.31 14.81 -17.08
CA GLN A 168 5.26 14.06 -16.24
C GLN A 168 4.60 12.97 -15.40
N GLU A 169 3.41 13.24 -14.85
CA GLU A 169 2.63 12.25 -14.09
C GLU A 169 2.11 11.13 -15.01
N ARG A 170 1.73 11.50 -16.25
CA ARG A 170 1.31 10.55 -17.27
C ARG A 170 2.47 9.64 -17.67
N ASP A 171 3.64 10.21 -17.93
CA ASP A 171 4.85 9.48 -18.31
C ASP A 171 5.27 8.52 -17.17
N PHE A 172 5.28 8.99 -15.91
CA PHE A 172 5.60 8.13 -14.78
C PHE A 172 4.55 7.02 -14.57
N ALA A 173 3.25 7.33 -14.72
CA ALA A 173 2.22 6.29 -14.63
C ALA A 173 2.35 5.24 -15.75
N LEU A 174 2.75 5.63 -16.97
CA LEU A 174 3.00 4.72 -18.10
C LEU A 174 4.16 3.73 -17.84
N ASP A 175 5.14 4.12 -17.03
CA ASP A 175 6.24 3.23 -16.65
C ASP A 175 5.83 2.14 -15.64
N LEU A 176 4.61 2.22 -15.07
CA LEU A 176 4.17 1.41 -13.93
C LEU A 176 2.99 0.46 -14.22
N TYR A 177 2.30 0.57 -15.35
CA TYR A 177 1.11 -0.25 -15.64
C TYR A 177 1.34 -1.27 -16.75
#